data_AF-A0A8J7CDB6-F1
#
_entry.id   AF-A0A8J7CDB6-F1
#
_cell.length_a   1.000
_cell.length_b   1.000
_cell.length_c   1.000
_cell.angle_alpha   90.00
_cell.angle_beta   90.00
_cell.angle_gamma   90.00
#
_symmetry.space_group_name_H-M   'P 1'
#
loop_
_entity.id
_entity.type
_entity.pdbx_description
1 polymer ?
#
loop_
_entity_poly.entity_id
_entity_poly.type
_entity_poly.pdbx_seq_one_letter_code
_entity_poly.pdbx_strand_id
1 'polypeptide(L)'
;MNGDPTFEDVLAAAERIRGHVHRTPVMTSGAINEIAGAHLHFKCENLQKVGAFKARGATNAVLSLDEDSAQRGVATHSSGNHAAALAYAASI
;
A
#
# COMPACT_ATOMS: atom_id res chain seq x y z
N MET A 1 6.22 -14.57 -16.02
CA MET A 1 6.20 -13.17 -15.56
C MET A 1 7.18 -12.41 -16.41
N ASN A 2 6.72 -11.80 -17.50
CA ASN A 2 7.59 -11.11 -18.45
C ASN A 2 7.18 -9.64 -18.51
N GLY A 3 8.02 -8.76 -17.97
CA GLY A 3 7.87 -7.30 -18.02
C GLY A 3 7.99 -6.64 -16.64
N ASP A 4 8.73 -5.53 -16.57
CA ASP A 4 8.65 -4.60 -15.45
C ASP A 4 7.21 -4.04 -15.35
N PRO A 5 6.71 -3.73 -14.14
CA PRO A 5 5.35 -3.21 -13.98
C PRO A 5 5.17 -1.89 -14.73
N THR A 6 4.02 -1.74 -15.39
CA THR A 6 3.65 -0.52 -16.11
C THR A 6 2.73 0.37 -15.26
N PHE A 7 2.36 1.53 -15.81
CA PHE A 7 1.39 2.40 -15.15
C PHE A 7 0.00 1.75 -15.06
N GLU A 8 -0.38 0.94 -16.05
CA GLU A 8 -1.64 0.18 -16.07
C GLU A 8 -1.72 -0.81 -14.91
N ASP A 9 -0.60 -1.43 -14.52
CA ASP A 9 -0.55 -2.31 -13.35
C ASP A 9 -0.86 -1.56 -12.06
N VAL A 10 -0.42 -0.30 -11.95
CA VAL A 10 -0.73 0.57 -10.80
C VAL A 10 -2.22 0.92 -10.76
N LEU A 11 -2.84 1.19 -11.92
CA LEU A 11 -4.28 1.43 -12.01
C LEU A 11 -5.09 0.17 -11.65
N ALA A 12 -4.69 -0.99 -12.16
CA ALA A 12 -5.31 -2.27 -11.82
C ALA A 12 -5.18 -2.57 -10.33
N ALA A 13 -4.00 -2.30 -9.74
CA ALA A 13 -3.80 -2.42 -8.30
C ALA A 13 -4.69 -1.47 -7.51
N ALA A 14 -4.87 -0.23 -7.96
CA ALA A 14 -5.73 0.75 -7.29
C ALA A 14 -7.19 0.29 -7.23
N GLU A 15 -7.72 -0.33 -8.28
CA GLU A 15 -9.04 -0.94 -8.27
C GLU A 15 -9.12 -2.15 -7.34
N ARG A 16 -8.14 -3.07 -7.45
CA ARG A 16 -8.10 -4.30 -6.65
C ARG A 16 -8.10 -4.03 -5.14
N ILE A 17 -7.37 -3.02 -4.68
CA ILE A 17 -7.25 -2.71 -3.25
C ILE A 17 -8.32 -1.74 -2.74
N ARG A 18 -9.23 -1.27 -3.61
CA ARG A 18 -10.29 -0.33 -3.25
C ARG A 18 -11.19 -0.94 -2.16
N GLY A 19 -11.49 -0.16 -1.12
CA GLY A 19 -12.27 -0.62 0.04
C GLY A 19 -11.43 -1.34 1.12
N HIS A 20 -10.27 -1.87 0.77
CA HIS A 20 -9.36 -2.57 1.68
C HIS A 20 -8.21 -1.68 2.19
N VAL A 21 -7.99 -0.53 1.58
CA VAL A 21 -7.01 0.47 2.06
C VAL A 21 -7.65 1.84 2.24
N HIS A 22 -7.05 2.66 3.08
CA HIS A 22 -7.45 4.05 3.24
C HIS A 22 -6.98 4.88 2.04
N ARG A 23 -7.89 5.73 1.55
CA ARG A 23 -7.53 6.89 0.74
C ARG A 23 -7.02 7.98 1.69
N THR A 24 -5.75 7.84 2.07
CA THR A 24 -5.07 8.72 3.05
C THR A 24 -5.13 10.19 2.65
N PRO A 25 -5.18 11.12 3.62
CA PRO A 25 -5.21 12.54 3.32
C PRO A 25 -3.89 13.02 2.69
N VAL A 26 -3.97 14.17 2.03
CA VAL A 26 -2.81 14.99 1.69
C VAL A 26 -2.81 16.18 2.63
N MET A 27 -1.75 16.32 3.43
CA MET A 27 -1.60 17.43 4.38
C MET A 27 -0.57 18.44 3.87
N THR A 28 -0.60 19.64 4.43
CA THR A 28 0.36 20.72 4.17
C THR A 28 0.76 21.38 5.49
N SER A 29 1.86 22.14 5.50
CA SER A 29 2.31 22.89 6.69
C SER A 29 2.92 24.22 6.27
N GLY A 30 2.40 25.33 6.80
CA GLY A 30 2.92 26.67 6.50
C GLY A 30 4.39 26.83 6.93
N ALA A 31 4.73 26.41 8.15
CA ALA A 31 6.09 26.52 8.67
C ALA A 31 7.09 25.69 7.85
N ILE A 32 6.72 24.47 7.43
CA ILE A 32 7.63 23.65 6.61
C ILE A 32 7.75 24.23 5.20
N ASN A 33 6.66 24.77 4.64
CA ASN A 33 6.71 25.44 3.34
C ASN A 33 7.65 26.66 3.35
N GLU A 34 7.63 27.44 4.44
CA GLU A 34 8.55 28.58 4.64
C GLU A 34 10.00 28.12 4.71
N ILE A 35 10.30 27.08 5.50
CA ILE A 35 11.64 26.48 5.59
C ILE A 35 12.11 25.96 4.22
N ALA A 36 11.22 25.34 3.45
CA ALA A 36 11.54 24.75 2.15
C ALA A 36 11.54 25.76 1.00
N GLY A 37 10.98 26.97 1.20
CA GLY A 37 10.73 27.93 0.12
C GLY A 37 9.78 27.42 -0.97
N ALA A 38 8.90 26.47 -0.64
CA ALA A 38 8.05 25.77 -1.61
C ALA A 38 6.72 25.29 -0.99
N HIS A 39 5.73 24.97 -1.85
CA HIS A 39 4.49 24.34 -1.42
C HIS A 39 4.63 22.82 -1.36
N LEU A 40 4.78 22.27 -0.15
CA LEU A 40 4.91 20.84 0.07
C LEU A 40 3.56 20.18 0.36
N HIS A 41 3.36 19.00 -0.24
CA HIS A 41 2.19 18.17 -0.06
C HIS A 41 2.61 16.79 0.49
N PHE A 42 2.11 16.45 1.68
CA PHE A 42 2.45 15.21 2.36
C PHE A 42 1.35 14.17 2.15
N LYS A 43 1.64 13.13 1.38
CA LYS A 43 0.76 11.96 1.27
C LYS A 43 0.95 11.08 2.51
N CYS A 44 0.05 11.19 3.47
CA CYS A 44 0.24 10.65 4.82
C CYS A 44 -0.03 9.14 4.93
N GLU A 45 0.86 8.31 4.36
CA GLU A 45 0.75 6.84 4.45
C GLU A 45 1.08 6.27 5.84
N ASN A 46 1.57 7.09 6.77
CA ASN A 46 1.58 6.75 8.20
C ASN A 46 0.16 6.58 8.77
N LEU A 47 -0.86 7.11 8.11
CA LEU A 47 -2.28 6.95 8.46
C LEU A 47 -2.97 5.83 7.66
N GLN A 48 -2.21 5.03 6.93
CA GLN A 48 -2.74 3.87 6.22
C GLN A 48 -3.12 2.76 7.20
N LYS A 49 -3.87 1.75 6.74
CA LYS A 49 -3.96 0.45 7.42
C LYS A 49 -2.57 0.00 7.87
N VAL A 50 -2.50 -0.57 9.07
CA VAL A 50 -1.26 -0.99 9.74
C VAL A 50 -0.20 0.12 9.93
N GLY A 51 -0.57 1.40 9.76
CA GLY A 51 0.30 2.55 9.96
C GLY A 51 1.36 2.76 8.87
N ALA A 52 1.23 2.11 7.70
CA ALA A 52 2.24 2.21 6.64
C ALA A 52 1.69 1.95 5.23
N PHE A 53 2.33 2.54 4.22
CA PHE A 53 1.98 2.36 2.80
C PHE A 53 2.00 0.89 2.34
N LYS A 54 2.74 0.03 3.05
CA LYS A 54 2.92 -1.39 2.70
C LYS A 54 1.62 -2.18 2.68
N ALA A 55 0.56 -1.70 3.35
CA ALA A 55 -0.78 -2.27 3.22
C ALA A 55 -1.23 -2.34 1.75
N ARG A 56 -0.86 -1.36 0.91
CA ARG A 56 -1.23 -1.31 -0.51
C ARG A 56 -0.65 -2.48 -1.28
N GLY A 57 0.67 -2.64 -1.23
CA GLY A 57 1.37 -3.70 -1.97
C GLY A 57 1.01 -5.09 -1.47
N ALA A 58 0.93 -5.28 -0.15
CA ALA A 58 0.56 -6.57 0.43
C ALA A 58 -0.88 -6.97 0.06
N THR A 59 -1.84 -6.04 0.18
CA THR A 59 -3.23 -6.28 -0.21
C THR A 59 -3.33 -6.57 -1.70
N ASN A 60 -2.62 -5.81 -2.55
CA ASN A 60 -2.59 -6.06 -3.98
C ASN A 60 -2.07 -7.47 -4.30
N ALA A 61 -0.97 -7.89 -3.67
CA ALA A 61 -0.37 -9.20 -3.91
C ALA A 61 -1.31 -10.34 -3.48
N VAL A 62 -1.88 -10.27 -2.27
CA VAL A 62 -2.80 -11.30 -1.76
C VAL A 62 -4.06 -11.40 -2.63
N LEU A 63 -4.70 -10.26 -2.96
CA LEU A 63 -5.91 -10.24 -3.79
C LEU A 63 -5.65 -10.53 -5.28
N SER A 64 -4.38 -10.68 -5.70
CA SER A 64 -4.05 -11.09 -7.07
C SER A 64 -3.78 -12.59 -7.20
N LEU A 65 -3.77 -13.34 -6.09
CA LEU A 65 -3.59 -14.78 -6.13
C LEU A 65 -4.80 -15.44 -6.80
N ASP A 66 -4.54 -16.47 -7.60
CA ASP A 66 -5.57 -17.44 -7.94
C ASP A 66 -6.00 -18.25 -6.71
N GLU A 67 -7.16 -18.91 -6.80
CA GLU A 67 -7.75 -19.69 -5.71
C GLU A 67 -6.79 -20.77 -5.18
N ASP A 68 -6.14 -21.50 -6.07
CA ASP A 68 -5.19 -22.56 -5.72
C ASP A 68 -4.00 -22.00 -4.91
N SER A 69 -3.51 -20.82 -5.27
CA SER A 69 -2.43 -20.15 -4.54
C SER A 69 -2.90 -19.55 -3.23
N ALA A 70 -4.10 -18.98 -3.19
CA ALA A 70 -4.69 -18.41 -1.97
C ALA A 70 -4.90 -19.49 -0.89
N GLN A 71 -5.37 -20.68 -1.27
CA GLN A 71 -5.57 -21.80 -0.33
C GLN A 71 -4.28 -22.31 0.32
N ARG A 72 -3.14 -22.17 -0.37
CA ARG A 72 -1.82 -22.48 0.20
C ARG A 72 -1.34 -21.44 1.22
N GLY A 73 -2.03 -20.30 1.30
CA GLY A 73 -1.66 -19.18 2.14
C GLY A 73 -0.47 -18.39 1.61
N VAL A 74 0.00 -17.46 2.44
CA VAL A 74 1.13 -16.56 2.11
C VAL A 74 2.17 -16.58 3.23
N ALA A 75 3.42 -16.35 2.85
CA ALA A 75 4.53 -16.21 3.78
C ALA A 75 5.41 -15.03 3.36
N THR A 76 6.03 -14.37 4.34
CA THR A 76 7.03 -13.32 4.09
C THR A 76 8.04 -13.29 5.22
N HIS A 77 9.21 -12.73 4.93
CA HIS A 77 10.20 -12.41 5.93
C HIS A 77 10.30 -10.89 6.06
N SER A 78 9.77 -10.34 7.16
CA SER A 78 9.87 -8.93 7.48
C SER A 78 9.73 -8.72 8.98
N SER A 79 10.58 -7.87 9.55
CA SER A 79 10.55 -7.53 10.98
C SER A 79 9.59 -6.39 11.35
N GLY A 80 8.81 -5.85 10.41
CA GLY A 80 8.00 -4.65 10.66
C GLY A 80 6.84 -4.44 9.68
N ASN A 81 6.75 -3.25 9.08
CA ASN A 81 5.57 -2.81 8.31
C ASN A 81 5.04 -3.82 7.28
N HIS A 82 5.90 -4.62 6.64
CA HIS A 82 5.42 -5.60 5.65
C HIS A 82 4.82 -6.85 6.32
N ALA A 83 5.37 -7.29 7.45
CA ALA A 83 4.80 -8.37 8.24
C ALA A 83 3.37 -8.02 8.68
N ALA A 84 3.19 -6.82 9.26
CA ALA A 84 1.86 -6.34 9.65
C ALA A 84 0.93 -6.18 8.43
N ALA A 85 1.44 -5.63 7.32
CA ALA A 85 0.65 -5.45 6.10
C ALA A 85 0.20 -6.77 5.47
N LEU A 86 1.07 -7.79 5.43
CA LEU A 86 0.71 -9.09 4.89
C LEU A 86 -0.26 -9.83 5.81
N ALA A 87 -0.06 -9.77 7.13
CA ALA A 87 -1.00 -10.33 8.09
C ALA A 87 -2.40 -9.70 7.96
N TYR A 88 -2.47 -8.37 7.80
CA TYR A 88 -3.73 -7.68 7.51
C TYR A 88 -4.33 -8.13 6.17
N ALA A 89 -3.53 -8.17 5.11
CA ALA A 89 -4.00 -8.54 3.78
C ALA A 89 -4.54 -9.97 3.72
N ALA A 90 -3.91 -10.91 4.43
CA ALA A 90 -4.35 -12.30 4.51
C ALA A 90 -5.62 -12.51 5.36
N SER A 91 -6.06 -11.49 6.11
CA SER A 91 -7.32 -11.53 6.88
C SER A 91 -8.53 -11.01 6.11
N ILE A 92 -8.33 -10.51 4.88
CA ILE A 92 -9.37 -10.05 3.97
C ILE A 92 -9.95 -11.26 3.26
#